data_AF-H0EIV1-F1
#
_entry.id   AF-H0EIV1-F1
#
_cell.length_a   1.000
_cell.length_b   1.000
_cell.length_c   1.000
_cell.angle_alpha   90.00
_cell.angle_beta   90.00
_cell.angle_gamma   90.00
#
_symmetry.space_group_name_H-M   'P 1'
#
loop_
_entity.id
_entity.type
_entity.pdbx_description
1 polymer ?
#
loop_
_entity_poly.entity_id
_entity_poly.type
_entity_poly.pdbx_seq_one_letter_code
_entity_poly.pdbx_strand_id
1 'polypeptide(L)'
;MTSLLTYLQETEPQFRKDKGLVVYDDEIVKLKAPGVTDEITQEDSTIVSLRTLIRDLRIQTKNLTQKVDELTVTAKEAVTRKNRVGALAALRSKKLAESTLEKRHATLSQLEEVFVKIEQAADQVELIRVMEASTRVLTGLNKEVGGVERVDDVVDNLREQMSQVDEVGNVIAEVGRDDIVVDETEVDDELEAMETQEKAKVEAKEQKEREEKEKKEAEETKRKLDALEEVERKAKENASKAAENEHVEEDLEDSIEQLRKVNLDAKDPILESN
;
A
#
# COMPACT_ATOMS: atom_id res chain seq x y z
N MET A 1 -7.09 26.72 -12.86
CA MET A 1 -8.50 27.10 -13.06
C MET A 1 -9.29 25.82 -13.05
N THR A 2 -9.88 25.50 -11.91
CA THR A 2 -10.50 24.22 -11.60
C THR A 2 -12.01 24.42 -11.69
N SER A 3 -12.63 23.93 -12.76
CA SER A 3 -14.08 23.80 -12.90
C SER A 3 -14.27 22.87 -14.07
N LEU A 4 -14.96 21.74 -13.94
CA LEU A 4 -16.43 21.73 -13.88
C LEU A 4 -16.92 20.32 -13.51
N LEU A 5 -18.01 20.20 -12.73
CA LEU A 5 -18.68 18.96 -12.24
C LEU A 5 -18.33 18.51 -10.80
N THR A 6 -18.25 19.47 -9.88
CA THR A 6 -18.39 19.17 -8.45
C THR A 6 -19.86 18.93 -8.08
N TYR A 7 -20.35 17.70 -8.31
CA TYR A 7 -21.59 17.23 -7.71
C TYR A 7 -21.41 17.02 -6.20
N LEU A 8 -22.07 17.84 -5.39
CA LEU A 8 -22.15 17.68 -3.94
C LEU A 8 -23.31 16.72 -3.63
N GLN A 9 -22.99 15.60 -2.97
CA GLN A 9 -23.98 14.58 -2.59
C GLN A 9 -24.15 14.49 -1.07
N GLU A 10 -23.93 15.59 -0.35
CA GLU A 10 -24.21 15.67 1.08
C GLU A 10 -24.95 16.98 1.39
N THR A 11 -26.16 16.79 1.91
CA THR A 11 -27.06 17.81 2.43
C THR A 11 -26.40 18.56 3.59
N GLU A 12 -25.78 19.71 3.29
CA GLU A 12 -25.61 20.77 4.29
C GLU A 12 -26.60 21.91 4.01
N PRO A 13 -27.40 22.35 5.00
CA PRO A 13 -28.33 23.47 4.85
C PRO A 13 -27.64 24.83 4.65
N GLN A 14 -26.30 24.86 4.58
CA GLN A 14 -25.49 26.07 4.51
C GLN A 14 -25.36 26.63 3.07
N PHE A 15 -25.50 25.79 2.03
CA PHE A 15 -25.48 26.22 0.63
C PHE A 15 -26.78 26.89 0.16
N ARG A 16 -27.86 26.85 0.96
CA ARG A 16 -29.17 27.46 0.64
C ARG A 16 -29.13 28.98 0.45
N LYS A 17 -28.02 29.67 0.74
CA LYS A 17 -27.97 31.14 0.81
C LYS A 17 -27.15 31.85 -0.26
N ASP A 18 -26.42 31.16 -1.15
CA ASP A 18 -25.58 31.86 -2.13
C ASP A 18 -26.15 31.87 -3.57
N LYS A 19 -26.78 33.02 -3.87
CA LYS A 19 -26.67 33.80 -5.11
C LYS A 19 -26.65 33.05 -6.45
N GLY A 20 -27.77 32.45 -6.88
CA GLY A 20 -28.07 32.21 -8.31
C GLY A 20 -27.07 31.37 -9.14
N LEU A 21 -26.10 30.73 -8.49
CA LEU A 21 -24.98 30.00 -9.06
C LEU A 21 -25.17 28.47 -8.99
N VAL A 22 -26.36 28.02 -8.61
CA VAL A 22 -26.65 26.60 -8.36
C VAL A 22 -28.04 26.26 -8.88
N VAL A 23 -28.13 25.15 -9.62
CA VAL A 23 -29.37 24.52 -10.05
C VAL A 23 -29.58 23.28 -9.19
N TYR A 24 -30.79 23.11 -8.67
CA TYR A 24 -31.14 22.07 -7.71
C TYR A 24 -32.24 21.17 -8.27
N ASP A 25 -32.09 19.88 -8.03
CA ASP A 25 -33.14 18.86 -8.06
C ASP A 25 -33.08 18.07 -6.74
N ASP A 26 -34.10 17.28 -6.43
CA ASP A 26 -34.26 16.60 -5.14
C ASP A 26 -33.05 15.72 -4.76
N GLU A 27 -32.26 15.27 -5.76
CA GLU A 27 -31.07 14.44 -5.59
C GLU A 27 -29.76 15.06 -6.11
N ILE A 28 -29.81 16.15 -6.89
CA ILE A 28 -28.66 16.67 -7.65
C ILE A 28 -28.46 18.16 -7.39
N VAL A 29 -27.23 18.52 -7.01
CA VAL A 29 -26.79 19.92 -6.92
C VAL A 29 -25.78 20.18 -8.06
N LYS A 30 -26.18 20.99 -9.03
CA LYS A 30 -25.34 21.39 -10.18
C LYS A 30 -24.86 22.83 -10.02
N LEU A 31 -23.55 23.03 -10.03
CA LEU A 31 -22.94 24.37 -10.00
C LEU A 31 -22.97 24.99 -11.39
N LYS A 32 -23.49 26.21 -11.46
CA LYS A 32 -23.60 27.01 -12.68
C LYS A 32 -22.22 27.58 -13.02
N ALA A 33 -21.60 27.09 -14.10
CA ALA A 33 -20.41 27.71 -14.67
C ALA A 33 -20.78 28.52 -15.92
N PRO A 34 -20.01 29.55 -16.28
CA PRO A 34 -20.25 30.32 -17.50
C PRO A 34 -20.17 29.40 -18.73
N GLY A 35 -21.28 29.24 -19.45
CA GLY A 35 -21.36 28.41 -20.68
C GLY A 35 -21.89 26.98 -20.49
N VAL A 36 -22.41 26.64 -19.31
CA VAL A 36 -23.14 25.38 -19.04
C VAL A 36 -24.63 25.67 -18.95
N THR A 37 -25.47 24.77 -19.49
CA THR A 37 -26.93 24.91 -19.50
C THR A 37 -27.49 24.96 -18.07
N ASP A 38 -28.53 25.78 -17.90
CA ASP A 38 -29.25 25.98 -16.64
C ASP A 38 -30.10 24.77 -16.22
N GLU A 39 -30.13 23.73 -17.04
CA GLU A 39 -30.95 22.54 -16.85
C GLU A 39 -30.09 21.35 -16.45
N ILE A 40 -30.62 20.53 -15.55
CA ILE A 40 -30.03 19.23 -15.21
C ILE A 40 -30.37 18.27 -16.33
N THR A 41 -29.34 17.66 -16.91
CA THR A 41 -29.50 16.75 -18.05
C THR A 41 -29.51 15.29 -17.60
N GLN A 42 -29.84 14.38 -18.53
CA GLN A 42 -29.78 12.93 -18.25
C GLN A 42 -28.35 12.46 -17.99
N GLU A 43 -27.36 13.09 -18.61
CA GLU A 43 -25.94 12.86 -18.37
C GLU A 43 -25.56 13.19 -16.93
N ASP A 44 -26.06 14.30 -16.39
CA ASP A 44 -25.83 14.71 -15.00
C ASP A 44 -26.37 13.64 -14.01
N SER A 45 -27.59 13.13 -14.25
CA SER A 45 -28.17 12.05 -13.46
C SER A 45 -27.37 10.74 -13.55
N THR A 46 -26.86 10.41 -14.74
CA THR A 46 -26.04 9.22 -14.97
C THR A 46 -24.70 9.32 -14.22
N ILE A 47 -24.06 10.49 -14.23
CA ILE A 47 -22.80 10.75 -13.50
C ILE A 47 -23.02 10.62 -11.99
N VAL A 48 -24.12 11.15 -11.46
CA VAL A 48 -24.48 11.01 -10.04
C VAL A 48 -24.74 9.55 -9.67
N SER A 49 -25.45 8.82 -10.52
CA SER A 49 -25.70 7.38 -10.34
C SER A 49 -24.38 6.59 -10.31
N LEU A 50 -23.45 6.90 -11.21
CA LEU A 50 -22.12 6.29 -11.26
C LEU A 50 -21.31 6.58 -9.98
N ARG A 51 -21.28 7.85 -9.53
CA ARG A 51 -20.60 8.23 -8.26
C ARG A 51 -21.20 7.53 -7.05
N THR A 52 -22.53 7.39 -7.01
CA THR A 52 -23.24 6.68 -5.94
C THR A 52 -22.86 5.21 -5.93
N LEU A 53 -22.85 4.56 -7.09
CA LEU A 53 -22.46 3.16 -7.23
C LEU A 53 -20.99 2.92 -6.79
N ILE A 54 -20.07 3.80 -7.18
CA ILE A 54 -18.66 3.75 -6.75
C ILE A 54 -18.57 3.86 -5.21
N ARG A 55 -19.30 4.80 -4.61
CA ARG A 55 -19.36 4.98 -3.15
C ARG A 55 -19.85 3.72 -2.45
N ASP A 56 -20.96 3.16 -2.93
CA ASP A 56 -21.56 1.96 -2.35
C ASP A 56 -20.61 0.77 -2.45
N LEU A 57 -19.95 0.59 -3.59
CA LEU A 57 -18.94 -0.45 -3.79
C LEU A 57 -17.75 -0.26 -2.83
N ARG A 58 -17.28 0.96 -2.60
CA ARG A 58 -16.21 1.24 -1.61
C ARG A 58 -16.65 0.83 -0.20
N ILE A 59 -17.88 1.15 0.20
CA ILE A 59 -18.43 0.75 1.51
C ILE A 59 -18.53 -0.78 1.61
N GLN A 60 -19.08 -1.44 0.59
CA GLN A 60 -19.20 -2.91 0.55
C GLN A 60 -17.82 -3.59 0.64
N THR A 61 -16.85 -3.07 -0.10
CA THR A 61 -15.47 -3.55 -0.11
C THR A 61 -14.82 -3.42 1.27
N LYS A 62 -15.01 -2.29 1.95
CA LYS A 62 -14.55 -2.09 3.33
C LYS A 62 -15.17 -3.10 4.30
N ASN A 63 -16.48 -3.31 4.21
CA ASN A 63 -17.18 -4.28 5.07
C ASN A 63 -16.74 -5.72 4.79
N LEU A 64 -16.54 -6.09 3.52
CA LEU A 64 -16.02 -7.40 3.13
C LEU A 64 -14.59 -7.63 3.64
N THR A 65 -13.74 -6.60 3.59
CA THR A 65 -12.38 -6.64 4.14
C THR A 65 -12.40 -6.94 5.63
N GLN A 66 -13.19 -6.19 6.39
CA GLN A 66 -13.38 -6.45 7.83
C GLN A 66 -13.88 -7.88 8.09
N LYS A 67 -14.80 -8.38 7.26
CA LYS A 67 -15.31 -9.74 7.38
C LYS A 67 -14.24 -10.80 7.14
N VAL A 68 -13.35 -10.59 6.17
CA VAL A 68 -12.21 -11.47 5.91
C VAL A 68 -11.26 -11.50 7.11
N ASP A 69 -11.03 -10.36 7.75
CA ASP A 69 -10.18 -10.26 8.95
C ASP A 69 -10.80 -11.00 10.15
N GLU A 70 -12.10 -10.79 10.41
CA GLU A 70 -12.84 -11.50 11.46
C GLU A 70 -12.80 -13.02 11.27
N LEU A 71 -13.03 -13.49 10.04
CA LEU A 71 -12.99 -14.91 9.71
C LEU A 71 -11.57 -15.48 9.81
N THR A 72 -10.55 -14.66 9.53
CA THR A 72 -9.14 -15.02 9.74
C THR A 72 -8.83 -15.24 11.22
N VAL A 73 -9.28 -14.34 12.10
CA VAL A 73 -9.13 -14.50 13.56
C VAL A 73 -9.89 -15.73 14.04
N THR A 74 -11.15 -15.88 13.63
CA THR A 74 -12.00 -17.02 14.00
C THR A 74 -11.38 -18.36 13.58
N ALA A 75 -10.81 -18.43 12.38
CA ALA A 75 -10.12 -19.62 11.90
C ALA A 75 -8.87 -19.93 12.75
N LYS A 76 -8.06 -18.91 13.08
CA LYS A 76 -6.88 -19.07 13.95
C LYS A 76 -7.27 -19.59 15.33
N GLU A 77 -8.32 -19.03 15.96
CA GLU A 77 -8.80 -19.50 17.26
C GLU A 77 -9.36 -20.93 17.22
N ALA A 78 -10.06 -21.30 16.15
CA ALA A 78 -10.56 -22.67 16.01
C ALA A 78 -9.42 -23.68 15.90
N VAL A 79 -8.31 -23.30 15.24
CA VAL A 79 -7.08 -24.10 15.17
C VAL A 79 -6.42 -24.25 16.53
N THR A 80 -6.27 -23.17 17.31
CA THR A 80 -5.67 -23.23 18.65
C THR A 80 -6.50 -24.08 19.62
N ARG A 81 -7.82 -24.04 19.50
CA ARG A 81 -8.76 -24.90 20.26
C ARG A 81 -8.86 -26.34 19.73
N LYS A 82 -8.04 -26.73 18.73
CA LYS A 82 -8.07 -28.06 18.07
C LYS A 82 -9.44 -28.42 17.46
N ASN A 83 -10.28 -27.43 17.18
CA ASN A 83 -11.58 -27.62 16.54
C ASN A 83 -11.43 -27.58 15.01
N ARG A 84 -11.12 -28.74 14.41
CA ARG A 84 -10.90 -28.89 12.97
C ARG A 84 -12.13 -28.53 12.13
N VAL A 85 -13.33 -28.91 12.57
CA VAL A 85 -14.57 -28.66 11.80
C VAL A 85 -14.86 -27.15 11.75
N GLY A 86 -14.74 -26.46 12.90
CA GLY A 86 -14.90 -25.01 12.98
C GLY A 86 -13.86 -24.24 12.17
N ALA A 87 -12.60 -24.67 12.21
CA ALA A 87 -11.54 -24.07 11.42
C ALA A 87 -11.78 -24.20 9.91
N LEU A 88 -12.19 -25.39 9.43
CA LEU A 88 -12.52 -25.61 8.02
C LEU A 88 -13.74 -24.80 7.58
N ALA A 89 -14.77 -24.66 8.42
CA ALA A 89 -15.92 -23.83 8.11
C ALA A 89 -15.54 -22.35 7.97
N ALA A 90 -14.78 -21.81 8.94
CA ALA A 90 -14.31 -20.43 8.92
C ALA A 90 -13.42 -20.14 7.69
N LEU A 91 -12.51 -21.06 7.33
CA LEU A 91 -11.65 -20.91 6.15
C LEU A 91 -12.45 -20.94 4.83
N ARG A 92 -13.50 -21.77 4.73
CA ARG A 92 -14.38 -21.77 3.54
C ARG A 92 -15.14 -20.45 3.41
N SER A 93 -15.72 -19.97 4.51
CA SER A 93 -16.39 -18.67 4.54
C SER A 93 -15.44 -17.53 4.20
N LYS A 94 -14.20 -17.57 4.72
CA LYS A 94 -13.15 -16.60 4.40
C LYS A 94 -12.88 -16.58 2.90
N LYS A 95 -12.63 -17.75 2.29
CA LYS A 95 -12.31 -17.85 0.86
C LYS A 95 -13.46 -17.35 -0.03
N LEU A 96 -14.71 -17.57 0.37
CA LEU A 96 -15.87 -17.03 -0.33
C LEU A 96 -15.94 -15.49 -0.24
N ALA A 97 -15.66 -14.94 0.94
CA ALA A 97 -15.60 -13.50 1.15
C ALA A 97 -14.45 -12.86 0.36
N GLU A 98 -13.26 -13.47 0.34
CA GLU A 98 -12.11 -13.03 -0.47
C GLU A 98 -12.44 -13.03 -1.97
N SER A 99 -13.04 -14.10 -2.51
CA SER A 99 -13.43 -14.14 -3.93
C SER A 99 -14.49 -13.09 -4.27
N THR A 100 -15.40 -12.79 -3.34
CA THR A 100 -16.38 -11.72 -3.53
C THR A 100 -15.70 -10.36 -3.49
N LEU A 101 -14.78 -10.15 -2.55
CA LEU A 101 -14.01 -8.92 -2.40
C LEU A 101 -13.18 -8.62 -3.66
N GLU A 102 -12.50 -9.63 -4.21
CA GLU A 102 -11.74 -9.52 -5.47
C GLU A 102 -12.62 -9.05 -6.63
N LYS A 103 -13.79 -9.68 -6.81
CA LYS A 103 -14.75 -9.27 -7.84
C LYS A 103 -15.24 -7.84 -7.64
N ARG A 104 -15.51 -7.44 -6.39
CA ARG A 104 -15.95 -6.07 -6.06
C ARG A 104 -14.85 -5.04 -6.35
N HIS A 105 -13.59 -5.34 -6.02
CA HIS A 105 -12.46 -4.49 -6.38
C HIS A 105 -12.30 -4.36 -7.89
N ALA A 106 -12.42 -5.45 -8.65
CA ALA A 106 -12.35 -5.41 -10.11
C ALA A 106 -13.45 -4.51 -10.70
N THR A 107 -14.71 -4.66 -10.24
CA THR A 107 -15.80 -3.78 -10.68
C THR A 107 -15.59 -2.34 -10.27
N LEU A 108 -15.12 -2.08 -9.04
CA LEU A 108 -14.81 -0.74 -8.57
C LEU A 108 -13.77 -0.06 -9.47
N SER A 109 -12.67 -0.75 -9.75
CA SER A 109 -11.61 -0.23 -10.63
C SER A 109 -12.12 0.09 -12.03
N GLN A 110 -12.98 -0.77 -12.61
CA GLN A 110 -13.59 -0.53 -13.91
C GLN A 110 -14.47 0.73 -13.91
N LEU A 111 -15.28 0.92 -12.86
CA LEU A 111 -16.15 2.10 -12.77
C LEU A 111 -15.37 3.38 -12.51
N GLU A 112 -14.30 3.32 -11.72
CA GLU A 112 -13.39 4.45 -11.49
C GLU A 112 -12.65 4.84 -12.78
N GLU A 113 -12.21 3.87 -13.59
CA GLU A 113 -11.61 4.14 -14.91
C GLU A 113 -12.60 4.81 -15.86
N VAL A 114 -13.84 4.32 -15.91
CA VAL A 114 -14.91 4.95 -16.71
C VAL A 114 -15.18 6.37 -16.24
N PHE A 115 -15.20 6.59 -14.93
CA PHE A 115 -15.42 7.92 -14.35
C PHE A 115 -14.31 8.90 -14.77
N VAL A 116 -13.04 8.50 -14.70
CA VAL A 116 -11.90 9.31 -15.16
C VAL A 116 -11.99 9.62 -16.66
N LYS A 117 -12.39 8.64 -17.49
CA LYS A 117 -12.58 8.88 -18.94
C LYS A 117 -13.68 9.89 -19.23
N ILE A 118 -14.75 9.91 -18.42
CA ILE A 118 -15.82 10.91 -18.55
C ILE A 118 -15.27 12.31 -18.20
N GLU A 119 -14.48 12.44 -17.14
CA GLU A 119 -13.85 13.71 -16.78
C GLU A 119 -12.91 14.20 -17.91
N GLN A 120 -12.06 13.33 -18.45
CA GLN A 120 -11.19 13.66 -19.58
C GLN A 120 -11.98 14.11 -20.82
N ALA A 121 -13.09 13.44 -21.13
CA ALA A 121 -13.94 13.82 -22.25
C ALA A 121 -14.59 15.19 -22.04
N ALA A 122 -14.98 15.52 -20.79
CA ALA A 122 -15.49 16.83 -20.44
C ALA A 122 -14.43 17.93 -20.62
N ASP A 123 -13.19 17.68 -20.17
CA ASP A 123 -12.06 18.60 -20.35
C ASP A 123 -11.75 18.82 -21.84
N GLN A 124 -11.83 17.77 -22.65
CA GLN A 124 -11.61 17.88 -24.10
C GLN A 124 -12.67 18.74 -24.79
N VAL A 125 -13.94 18.68 -24.35
CA VAL A 125 -14.99 19.58 -24.83
C VAL A 125 -14.65 21.04 -24.48
N GLU A 126 -14.16 21.31 -23.28
CA GLU A 126 -13.74 22.65 -22.88
C GLU A 126 -12.55 23.16 -23.70
N LEU A 127 -11.54 22.32 -23.93
CA LEU A 127 -10.41 22.64 -24.79
C LEU A 127 -10.87 23.05 -26.20
N ILE A 128 -11.80 22.30 -26.81
CA ILE A 128 -12.34 22.63 -28.13
C ILE A 128 -13.04 23.99 -28.10
N ARG A 129 -13.82 24.30 -27.06
CA ARG A 129 -14.47 25.63 -26.91
C ARG A 129 -13.44 26.77 -26.84
N VAL A 130 -12.33 26.56 -26.13
CA VAL A 130 -11.23 27.54 -26.05
C VAL A 130 -10.55 27.70 -27.40
N MET A 131 -10.30 26.61 -28.13
CA MET A 131 -9.74 26.66 -29.49
C MET A 131 -10.66 27.39 -30.47
N GLU A 132 -11.97 27.17 -30.41
CA GLU A 132 -12.96 27.90 -31.22
C GLU A 132 -12.98 29.40 -30.89
N ALA A 133 -12.89 29.76 -29.61
CA ALA A 133 -12.81 31.15 -29.18
C ALA A 133 -11.51 31.81 -29.66
N SER A 134 -10.38 31.11 -29.53
CA SER A 134 -9.06 31.56 -30.00
C SER A 134 -9.05 31.77 -31.51
N THR A 135 -9.65 30.84 -32.27
CA THR A 135 -9.77 30.95 -33.73
C THR A 135 -10.60 32.17 -34.13
N ARG A 136 -11.70 32.46 -33.42
CA ARG A 136 -12.49 33.68 -33.64
C ARG A 136 -11.69 34.96 -33.37
N VAL A 137 -10.90 35.00 -32.30
CA VAL A 137 -10.01 36.13 -31.98
C VAL A 137 -8.95 36.30 -33.06
N LEU A 138 -8.25 35.23 -33.44
CA LEU A 138 -7.24 35.27 -34.51
C LEU A 138 -7.83 35.72 -35.84
N THR A 139 -9.04 35.25 -36.19
CA THR A 139 -9.73 35.68 -37.41
C THR A 139 -10.10 37.17 -37.35
N GLY A 140 -10.51 37.68 -36.18
CA GLY A 140 -10.79 39.09 -35.97
C GLY A 140 -9.54 39.97 -36.13
N LEU A 141 -8.44 39.58 -35.46
CA LEU A 141 -7.15 40.26 -35.59
C LEU A 141 -6.64 40.23 -37.02
N ASN A 142 -6.73 39.09 -37.71
CA ASN A 142 -6.31 38.97 -39.09
C ASN A 142 -7.13 39.89 -40.01
N LYS A 143 -8.44 40.04 -39.77
CA LYS A 143 -9.28 41.01 -40.50
C LYS A 143 -8.90 42.47 -40.21
N GLU A 144 -8.55 42.80 -38.98
CA GLU A 144 -8.16 44.17 -38.58
C GLU A 144 -6.80 44.57 -39.16
N VAL A 145 -5.84 43.64 -39.15
CA VAL A 145 -4.51 43.80 -39.78
C VAL A 145 -4.62 43.78 -41.31
N GLY A 146 -5.77 43.38 -41.86
CA GLY A 146 -6.11 43.41 -43.29
C GLY A 146 -5.69 42.18 -44.08
N GLY A 147 -5.49 41.05 -43.41
CA GLY A 147 -5.18 39.76 -44.01
C GLY A 147 -3.79 39.71 -44.63
N VAL A 148 -3.56 38.68 -45.43
CA VAL A 148 -2.31 38.53 -46.18
C VAL A 148 -2.16 39.67 -47.18
N GLU A 149 -3.24 40.17 -47.78
CA GLU A 149 -3.16 41.25 -48.77
C GLU A 149 -2.59 42.55 -48.19
N ARG A 150 -3.05 43.00 -47.01
CA ARG A 150 -2.49 44.21 -46.38
C ARG A 150 -1.09 43.98 -45.82
N VAL A 151 -0.76 42.76 -45.40
CA VAL A 151 0.61 42.41 -44.99
C VAL A 151 1.54 42.44 -46.20
N ASP A 152 1.14 41.89 -47.35
CA ASP A 152 1.88 41.98 -48.61
C ASP A 152 2.09 43.44 -49.01
N ASP A 153 1.06 44.27 -48.96
CA ASP A 153 1.17 45.71 -49.22
C ASP A 153 2.16 46.40 -48.25
N VAL A 154 2.12 46.07 -46.96
CA VAL A 154 3.02 46.65 -45.95
C VAL A 154 4.46 46.13 -46.14
N VAL A 155 4.64 44.85 -46.48
CA VAL A 155 5.95 44.25 -46.75
C VAL A 155 6.53 44.79 -48.04
N ASP A 156 5.74 45.03 -49.08
CA ASP A 156 6.20 45.62 -50.34
C ASP A 156 6.56 47.10 -50.14
N ASN A 157 5.73 47.87 -49.43
CA ASN A 157 6.10 49.23 -49.03
C ASN A 157 7.35 49.25 -48.15
N LEU A 158 7.48 48.31 -47.20
CA LEU A 158 8.67 48.18 -46.37
C LEU A 158 9.88 47.76 -47.20
N ARG A 159 9.76 46.86 -48.17
CA ARG A 159 10.84 46.47 -49.09
C ARG A 159 11.25 47.62 -50.01
N GLU A 160 10.32 48.47 -50.42
CA GLU A 160 10.64 49.67 -51.19
C GLU A 160 11.41 50.68 -50.31
N GLN A 161 10.97 50.90 -49.07
CA GLN A 161 11.68 51.74 -48.11
C GLN A 161 13.00 51.12 -47.64
N MET A 162 13.07 49.80 -47.48
CA MET A 162 14.28 49.06 -47.16
C MET A 162 15.20 49.03 -48.36
N SER A 163 14.75 48.95 -49.60
CA SER A 163 15.59 49.12 -50.78
C SER A 163 16.20 50.53 -50.84
N GLN A 164 15.51 51.55 -50.29
CA GLN A 164 16.07 52.90 -50.10
C GLN A 164 17.07 52.97 -48.93
N VAL A 165 17.01 52.04 -47.97
CA VAL A 165 17.91 51.95 -46.80
C VAL A 165 19.03 50.89 -46.97
N ASP A 166 18.87 49.89 -47.82
CA ASP A 166 19.81 48.80 -48.14
C ASP A 166 20.81 49.22 -49.21
N GLU A 167 20.51 50.28 -49.97
CA GLU A 167 21.55 51.09 -50.61
C GLU A 167 22.53 51.68 -49.56
N VAL A 168 22.17 51.65 -48.27
CA VAL A 168 22.99 52.07 -47.12
C VAL A 168 23.36 50.92 -46.14
N GLY A 169 22.73 49.73 -46.21
CA GLY A 169 22.66 48.78 -45.07
C GLY A 169 22.94 47.29 -45.32
N ASN A 170 23.68 46.94 -46.37
CA ASN A 170 23.86 45.56 -46.89
C ASN A 170 24.63 44.54 -45.99
N VAL A 171 24.48 44.49 -44.64
CA VAL A 171 25.40 43.70 -43.78
C VAL A 171 24.81 42.84 -42.64
N ILE A 172 23.61 43.04 -42.08
CA ILE A 172 23.32 42.42 -40.77
C ILE A 172 22.28 41.30 -40.83
N ALA A 173 22.82 40.10 -41.12
CA ALA A 173 22.61 38.85 -40.37
C ALA A 173 21.17 38.39 -40.06
N GLU A 174 20.70 37.46 -40.89
CA GLU A 174 20.40 36.07 -40.52
C GLU A 174 20.40 35.75 -39.00
N VAL A 175 19.21 35.76 -38.38
CA VAL A 175 18.88 35.26 -37.03
C VAL A 175 17.46 34.72 -37.12
N GLY A 176 17.08 33.53 -36.67
CA GLY A 176 17.75 32.44 -35.99
C GLY A 176 16.66 31.37 -35.82
N ARG A 177 16.95 30.13 -36.24
CA ARG A 177 16.15 28.96 -35.86
C ARG A 177 16.62 28.54 -34.47
N ASP A 178 15.70 28.22 -33.58
CA ASP A 178 15.93 27.28 -32.49
C ASP A 178 14.58 26.63 -32.13
N ASP A 179 14.36 25.44 -32.69
CA ASP A 179 13.42 24.46 -32.14
C ASP A 179 14.15 23.74 -31.00
N ILE A 180 13.69 23.93 -29.77
CA ILE A 180 14.11 23.13 -28.62
C ILE A 180 13.39 21.80 -28.72
N VAL A 181 14.10 20.78 -29.19
CA VAL A 181 13.66 19.38 -29.12
C VAL A 181 14.18 18.81 -27.81
N VAL A 182 13.26 18.46 -26.92
CA VAL A 182 13.57 17.69 -25.71
C VAL A 182 13.73 16.23 -26.11
N ASP A 183 14.84 15.60 -25.70
CA ASP A 183 15.19 14.22 -26.05
C ASP A 183 14.52 13.23 -25.08
N GLU A 184 13.50 12.51 -25.56
CA GLU A 184 12.74 11.53 -24.77
C GLU A 184 13.62 10.35 -24.28
N THR A 185 14.81 10.15 -24.87
CA THR A 185 15.70 9.06 -24.48
C THR A 185 16.40 9.28 -23.14
N GLU A 186 16.61 10.54 -22.73
CA GLU A 186 17.25 10.86 -21.43
C GLU A 186 16.31 10.55 -20.25
N VAL A 187 15.00 10.62 -20.47
CA VAL A 187 13.97 10.39 -19.43
C VAL A 187 13.79 8.89 -19.14
N ASP A 188 13.89 8.03 -20.15
CA ASP A 188 13.76 6.58 -19.99
C ASP A 188 14.97 5.99 -19.22
N ASP A 189 16.18 6.51 -19.47
CA ASP A 189 17.39 6.09 -18.76
C ASP A 189 17.36 6.46 -17.27
N GLU A 190 16.78 7.61 -16.91
CA GLU A 190 16.63 8.06 -15.52
C GLU A 190 15.63 7.18 -14.75
N LEU A 191 14.56 6.72 -15.41
CA LEU A 191 13.56 5.84 -14.80
C LEU A 191 14.11 4.45 -14.50
N GLU A 192 14.90 3.86 -15.40
CA GLU A 192 15.52 2.54 -15.20
C GLU A 192 16.55 2.56 -14.05
N ALA A 193 17.28 3.67 -13.90
CA ALA A 193 18.21 3.87 -12.78
C ALA A 193 17.51 3.91 -11.41
N MET A 194 16.32 4.53 -11.32
CA MET A 194 15.55 4.58 -10.08
C MET A 194 14.98 3.20 -9.68
N GLU A 195 14.48 2.42 -10.64
CA GLU A 195 13.92 1.09 -10.36
C GLU A 195 14.97 0.11 -9.84
N THR A 196 16.18 0.14 -10.41
CA THR A 196 17.27 -0.75 -10.00
C THR A 196 17.75 -0.42 -8.58
N GLN A 197 17.80 0.87 -8.22
CA GLN A 197 18.18 1.31 -6.88
C GLN A 197 17.19 0.84 -5.80
N GLU A 198 15.88 0.91 -6.07
CA GLU A 198 14.85 0.48 -5.11
C GLU A 198 14.83 -1.05 -4.95
N LYS A 199 14.97 -1.82 -6.03
CA LYS A 199 15.09 -3.28 -5.96
C LYS A 199 16.25 -3.71 -5.07
N ALA A 200 17.43 -3.09 -5.24
CA ALA A 200 18.60 -3.38 -4.42
C ALA A 200 18.40 -3.07 -2.93
N LYS A 201 17.65 -2.00 -2.59
CA LYS A 201 17.33 -1.67 -1.19
C LYS A 201 16.40 -2.70 -0.54
N VAL A 202 15.40 -3.18 -1.29
CA VAL A 202 14.46 -4.20 -0.80
C VAL A 202 15.19 -5.51 -0.53
N GLU A 203 16.00 -5.98 -1.48
CA GLU A 203 16.78 -7.22 -1.33
C GLU A 203 17.77 -7.14 -0.15
N ALA A 204 18.45 -6.01 0.03
CA ALA A 204 19.35 -5.80 1.16
C ALA A 204 18.64 -5.82 2.52
N LYS A 205 17.37 -5.37 2.57
CA LYS A 205 16.56 -5.41 3.78
C LYS A 205 16.10 -6.83 4.10
N GLU A 206 15.61 -7.57 3.11
CA GLU A 206 15.21 -8.97 3.28
C GLU A 206 16.37 -9.86 3.72
N GLN A 207 17.56 -9.63 3.18
CA GLN A 207 18.75 -10.38 3.56
C GLN A 207 19.15 -10.12 5.02
N LYS A 208 19.10 -8.86 5.48
CA LYS A 208 19.36 -8.52 6.89
C LYS A 208 18.35 -9.17 7.84
N GLU A 209 17.07 -9.14 7.50
CA GLU A 209 16.02 -9.77 8.31
C GLU A 209 16.21 -11.29 8.41
N ARG A 210 16.64 -11.93 7.32
CA ARG A 210 16.95 -13.36 7.32
C ARG A 210 18.16 -13.70 8.19
N GLU A 211 19.25 -12.94 8.08
CA GLU A 211 20.45 -13.14 8.90
C GLU A 211 20.18 -12.94 10.40
N GLU A 212 19.35 -11.96 10.77
CA GLU A 212 18.94 -11.75 12.16
C GLU A 212 18.10 -12.90 12.70
N LYS A 213 17.22 -13.46 11.86
CA LYS A 213 16.39 -14.61 12.24
C LYS A 213 17.25 -15.88 12.44
N GLU A 214 18.18 -16.14 11.52
CA GLU A 214 19.10 -17.28 11.62
C GLU A 214 20.00 -17.17 12.87
N LYS A 215 20.46 -15.96 13.22
CA LYS A 215 21.21 -15.74 14.48
C LYS A 215 20.37 -16.02 15.73
N LYS A 216 19.12 -15.57 15.77
CA LYS A 216 18.21 -15.83 16.91
C LYS A 216 17.92 -17.33 17.06
N GLU A 217 17.69 -18.04 15.96
CA GLU A 217 17.48 -19.48 15.97
C GLU A 217 18.74 -20.24 16.43
N ALA A 218 19.93 -19.80 16.02
CA ALA A 218 21.21 -20.36 16.49
C ALA A 218 21.45 -20.11 18.00
N GLU A 219 21.10 -18.93 18.52
CA GLU A 219 21.21 -18.65 19.96
C GLU A 219 20.22 -19.46 20.79
N GLU A 220 18.97 -19.63 20.32
CA GLU A 220 17.98 -20.46 21.01
C GLU A 220 18.38 -21.95 21.03
N THR A 221 18.90 -22.47 19.92
CA THR A 221 19.36 -23.86 19.85
C THR A 221 20.56 -24.09 20.75
N LYS A 222 21.51 -23.16 20.81
CA LYS A 222 22.63 -23.22 21.74
C LYS A 222 22.17 -23.22 23.20
N ARG A 223 21.26 -22.33 23.59
CA ARG A 223 20.70 -22.30 24.96
C ARG A 223 19.99 -23.60 25.34
N LYS A 224 19.27 -24.23 24.40
CA LYS A 224 18.61 -25.53 24.63
C LYS A 224 19.62 -26.66 24.83
N LEU A 225 20.72 -26.66 24.06
CA LEU A 225 21.80 -27.62 24.21
C LEU A 225 22.51 -27.48 25.56
N ASP A 226 22.89 -26.25 25.93
CA ASP A 226 23.55 -25.96 27.22
C ASP A 226 22.67 -26.41 28.41
N ALA A 227 21.35 -26.18 28.33
CA ALA A 227 20.40 -26.60 29.37
C ALA A 227 20.26 -28.13 29.47
N LEU A 228 20.29 -28.85 28.34
CA LEU A 228 20.25 -30.31 28.33
C LEU A 228 21.52 -30.91 28.92
N GLU A 229 22.69 -30.34 28.62
CA GLU A 229 23.98 -30.76 29.17
C GLU A 229 24.04 -30.55 30.70
N GLU A 230 23.48 -29.44 31.20
CA GLU A 230 23.41 -29.20 32.65
C GLU A 230 22.49 -30.19 33.37
N VAL A 231 21.36 -30.57 32.75
CA VAL A 231 20.45 -31.60 33.28
C VAL A 231 21.13 -32.97 33.28
N GLU A 232 21.87 -33.32 32.22
CA GLU A 232 22.61 -34.57 32.15
C GLU A 232 23.72 -34.64 33.21
N ARG A 233 24.45 -33.54 33.42
CA ARG A 233 25.47 -33.46 34.48
C ARG A 233 24.85 -33.63 35.87
N LYS A 234 23.73 -32.96 36.16
CA LYS A 234 23.01 -33.11 37.43
C LYS A 234 22.46 -34.53 37.61
N ALA A 235 22.00 -35.17 36.54
CA ALA A 235 21.54 -36.57 36.58
C ALA A 235 22.69 -37.54 36.88
N LYS A 236 23.87 -37.34 36.27
CA LYS A 236 25.09 -38.13 36.57
C LYS A 236 25.59 -37.91 37.98
N GLU A 237 25.60 -36.67 38.47
CA GLU A 237 25.97 -36.36 39.86
C GLU A 237 25.01 -37.00 40.87
N ASN A 238 23.70 -36.92 40.62
CA ASN A 238 22.69 -37.56 41.47
C ASN A 238 22.78 -39.09 41.43
N ALA A 239 23.08 -39.68 40.27
CA ALA A 239 23.31 -41.13 40.15
C ALA A 239 24.58 -41.56 40.91
N SER A 240 25.65 -40.76 40.87
CA SER A 240 26.87 -41.05 41.64
C SER A 240 26.64 -40.98 43.15
N LYS A 241 25.87 -40.00 43.62
CA LYS A 241 25.51 -39.85 45.04
C LYS A 241 24.55 -40.93 45.53
N ALA A 242 23.66 -41.40 44.66
CA ALA A 242 22.78 -42.53 44.97
C ALA A 242 23.58 -43.83 45.13
N ALA A 243 24.55 -44.09 44.25
CA ALA A 243 25.46 -45.23 44.36
C ALA A 243 26.38 -45.15 45.58
N GLU A 244 26.85 -43.95 45.96
CA GLU A 244 27.63 -43.73 47.18
C GLU A 244 26.79 -43.97 48.45
N ASN A 245 25.52 -43.57 48.47
CA ASN A 245 24.63 -43.82 49.60
C ASN A 245 24.22 -45.30 49.74
N GLU A 246 24.00 -46.02 48.63
CA GLU A 246 23.75 -47.47 48.67
C GLU A 246 24.95 -48.23 49.25
N HIS A 247 26.18 -47.83 48.88
CA HIS A 247 27.39 -48.47 49.41
C HIS A 247 27.58 -48.23 50.91
N VAL A 248 27.17 -47.06 51.41
CA VAL A 248 27.20 -46.71 52.84
C VAL A 248 26.10 -47.44 53.63
N GLU A 249 24.92 -47.67 53.05
CA GLU A 249 23.87 -48.48 53.68
C GLU A 249 24.27 -49.97 53.80
N GLU A 250 24.92 -50.53 52.77
CA GLU A 250 25.44 -51.90 52.79
C GLU A 250 26.54 -52.08 53.86
N ASP A 251 27.47 -51.11 53.97
CA ASP A 251 28.52 -51.10 55.01
C ASP A 251 27.97 -50.95 56.44
N LEU A 252 26.84 -50.22 56.59
CA LEU A 252 26.14 -50.04 57.87
C LEU A 252 25.39 -51.32 58.27
N GLU A 253 24.75 -52.02 57.33
CA GLU A 253 24.09 -53.30 57.60
C GLU A 253 25.10 -54.37 58.02
N ASP A 254 26.25 -54.46 57.34
CA ASP A 254 27.34 -55.36 57.71
C ASP A 254 27.90 -55.07 59.11
N SER A 255 28.05 -53.79 59.45
CA SER A 255 28.50 -53.34 60.79
C SER A 255 27.48 -53.67 61.89
N ILE A 256 26.18 -53.55 61.61
CA ILE A 256 25.10 -53.94 62.54
C ILE A 256 25.05 -55.46 62.72
N GLU A 257 25.31 -56.23 61.67
CA GLU A 257 25.36 -57.69 61.74
C GLU A 257 26.56 -58.20 62.55
N GLN A 258 27.72 -57.55 62.42
CA GLN A 258 28.91 -57.82 63.23
C GLN A 258 28.68 -57.51 64.73
N LEU A 259 28.03 -56.40 65.06
CA LEU A 259 27.67 -56.08 66.45
C LEU A 259 26.68 -57.09 67.05
N ARG A 260 25.79 -57.65 66.23
CA ARG A 260 24.85 -58.69 66.66
C ARG A 260 25.55 -60.01 67.00
N LYS A 261 26.61 -60.37 66.25
CA LYS A 261 27.46 -61.55 66.55
C LYS A 261 28.27 -61.38 67.83
N VAL A 262 28.79 -60.18 68.10
CA VAL A 262 29.57 -59.90 69.33
C VAL A 262 28.70 -59.95 70.60
N ASN A 263 27.41 -59.62 70.50
CA ASN A 263 26.50 -59.61 71.66
C ASN A 263 25.84 -60.98 71.97
N LEU A 264 26.09 -62.00 71.13
CA LEU A 264 25.62 -63.38 71.36
C LEU A 264 26.66 -64.27 72.07
N ASP A 265 27.91 -63.82 72.19
CA ASP A 265 29.02 -64.56 72.84
C ASP A 265 29.23 -64.22 74.34
N ALA A 266 28.41 -63.33 74.92
CA ALA A 266 28.48 -62.97 76.33
C ALA A 266 27.37 -63.64 77.16
N LYS A 267 27.48 -64.95 77.40
CA LYS A 267 26.71 -65.63 78.47
C LYS A 267 27.46 -66.84 79.09
N ASP A 268 28.12 -66.55 80.21
CA ASP A 268 28.52 -67.39 81.39
C ASP A 268 29.49 -68.58 81.19
N PRO A 269 30.40 -68.90 82.17
CA PRO A 269 30.08 -69.10 83.61
C PRO A 269 31.12 -68.71 84.70
N ILE A 270 30.61 -68.22 85.85
CA ILE A 270 30.68 -68.78 87.23
C ILE A 270 32.01 -69.39 87.82
N LEU A 271 32.39 -68.87 89.02
CA LEU A 271 33.06 -69.43 90.24
C LEU A 271 34.61 -69.55 90.44
N GLU A 272 34.99 -69.05 91.63
CA GLU A 272 35.86 -69.63 92.71
C GLU A 272 37.38 -69.34 92.90
N SER A 273 37.65 -68.85 94.13
CA SER A 273 38.76 -69.09 95.09
C SER A 273 40.23 -68.87 94.71
N ASN A 274 40.88 -67.89 95.35
CA ASN A 274 41.71 -68.05 96.58
C ASN A 274 42.20 -66.69 97.08
#